data_AF-A0A1N6QD71-F1
#
_entry.id   AF-A0A1N6QD71-F1
#
_cell.length_a   1.000
_cell.length_b   1.000
_cell.length_c   1.000
_cell.angle_alpha   90.00
_cell.angle_beta   90.00
_cell.angle_gamma   90.00
#
_symmetry.space_group_name_H-M   'P 1'
#
loop_
_entity.id
_entity.type
_entity.pdbx_description
1 polymer ?
#
loop_
_entity_poly.entity_id
_entity_poly.type
_entity_poly.pdbx_seq_one_letter_code
_entity_poly.pdbx_strand_id
1 'polypeptide(L)'
;MNKQLRQRLEKTIQIAQSMLKEEEFHVSNSEIDCVPVPVTTKTAAKTKRWVLKRGAKRVGTWTFQIATGGKAHGDLYLETSFKREAV
;
A
#
# COMPACT_ATOMS: atom_id res chain seq x y z
N MET A 1 -22.98 -12.76 -11.88
CA MET A 1 -21.97 -12.05 -11.06
C MET A 1 -21.19 -11.10 -11.95
N ASN A 2 -21.04 -9.82 -11.57
CA ASN A 2 -20.30 -8.84 -12.37
C ASN A 2 -18.81 -9.21 -12.44
N LYS A 3 -18.24 -9.28 -13.65
CA LYS A 3 -16.85 -9.68 -13.90
C LYS A 3 -15.84 -8.78 -13.17
N GLN A 4 -16.11 -7.49 -13.11
CA GLN A 4 -15.23 -6.53 -12.42
C GLN A 4 -15.25 -6.73 -10.90
N LEU A 5 -16.44 -6.99 -10.34
CA LEU A 5 -16.59 -7.25 -8.90
C LEU A 5 -15.83 -8.53 -8.52
N ARG A 6 -15.94 -9.58 -9.33
CA ARG A 6 -15.19 -10.83 -9.12
C ARG A 6 -13.68 -10.58 -9.08
N GLN A 7 -13.13 -9.86 -10.06
CA GLN A 7 -11.70 -9.56 -10.12
C GLN A 7 -11.21 -8.74 -8.92
N ARG A 8 -11.99 -7.75 -8.49
CA ARG A 8 -11.67 -6.96 -7.29
C ARG A 8 -11.64 -7.83 -6.03
N LEU A 9 -12.64 -8.70 -5.86
CA LEU A 9 -12.69 -9.61 -4.72
C LEU A 9 -11.53 -10.61 -4.74
N GLU A 10 -11.24 -11.22 -5.88
CA GLU A 10 -10.10 -12.13 -6.05
C GLU A 10 -8.78 -11.45 -5.69
N LYS A 11 -8.56 -10.22 -6.17
CA LYS A 11 -7.36 -9.45 -5.85
C LYS A 11 -7.28 -9.08 -4.37
N THR A 12 -8.40 -8.68 -3.77
CA THR A 12 -8.47 -8.36 -2.33
C THR A 12 -8.13 -9.57 -1.48
N ILE A 13 -8.68 -10.73 -1.82
CA ILE A 13 -8.39 -12.00 -1.14
C ILE A 13 -6.91 -12.36 -1.29
N GLN A 14 -6.35 -12.22 -2.49
CA GLN A 14 -4.92 -12.49 -2.73
C GLN A 14 -4.03 -11.61 -1.85
N ILE A 15 -4.29 -10.30 -1.79
CA ILE A 15 -3.52 -9.37 -0.95
C ILE A 15 -3.66 -9.74 0.52
N ALA A 16 -4.89 -10.01 0.99
CA ALA A 16 -5.15 -10.41 2.37
C ALA A 16 -4.35 -11.67 2.76
N GLN A 17 -4.32 -12.67 1.86
CA GLN A 17 -3.55 -13.90 2.07
C GLN A 17 -2.04 -13.63 2.15
N SER A 18 -1.48 -12.78 1.28
CA SER A 18 -0.06 -12.39 1.37
C SER A 18 0.24 -11.70 2.70
N MET A 19 -0.64 -10.79 3.15
CA MET A 19 -0.45 -10.11 4.44
C MET A 19 -0.49 -11.07 5.63
N LEU A 20 -1.39 -12.05 5.63
CA LEU A 20 -1.48 -13.08 6.68
C LEU A 20 -0.24 -13.98 6.72
N LYS A 21 0.43 -14.17 5.58
CA LYS A 21 1.67 -14.96 5.46
C LYS A 21 2.94 -14.13 5.68
N GLU A 22 2.81 -12.84 6.00
CA GLU A 22 3.93 -11.88 6.02
C GLU A 22 4.71 -11.79 4.70
N GLU A 23 4.05 -12.05 3.57
CA GLU A 23 4.62 -11.93 2.23
C GLU A 23 4.39 -10.52 1.65
N GLU A 24 5.39 -9.99 0.95
CA GLU A 24 5.26 -8.70 0.28
C GLU A 24 4.36 -8.80 -0.96
N PHE A 25 3.36 -7.93 -1.03
CA PHE A 25 2.47 -7.83 -2.19
C PHE A 25 2.83 -6.67 -3.11
N HIS A 26 2.36 -6.74 -4.35
CA HIS A 26 2.59 -5.72 -5.37
C HIS A 26 1.25 -5.24 -5.90
N VAL A 27 1.02 -3.92 -5.87
CA VAL A 27 -0.20 -3.29 -6.36
C VAL A 27 0.09 -2.10 -7.26
N SER A 28 -0.75 -1.93 -8.27
CA SER A 28 -0.81 -0.71 -9.06
C SER A 28 -1.77 0.30 -8.43
N ASN A 29 -1.75 1.54 -8.93
CA ASN A 29 -2.63 2.61 -8.45
C ASN A 29 -4.12 2.26 -8.54
N SER A 30 -4.55 1.50 -9.56
CA SER A 30 -5.94 1.05 -9.69
C SER A 30 -6.32 -0.10 -8.76
N GLU A 31 -5.34 -0.74 -8.12
CA GLU A 31 -5.52 -1.88 -7.22
C GLU A 31 -5.34 -1.51 -5.75
N ILE A 32 -4.98 -0.24 -5.44
CA ILE A 32 -4.73 0.20 -4.06
C ILE A 32 -5.96 0.01 -3.15
N ASP A 33 -7.16 0.21 -3.70
CA ASP A 33 -8.44 0.01 -3.00
C ASP A 33 -8.73 -1.46 -2.68
N CYS A 34 -7.97 -2.39 -3.27
CA CYS A 34 -8.08 -3.82 -2.95
C CYS A 34 -7.23 -4.20 -1.73
N VAL A 35 -6.44 -3.28 -1.17
CA VAL A 35 -5.69 -3.54 0.06
C VAL A 35 -6.67 -3.44 1.24
N PRO A 36 -6.87 -4.52 2.03
CA PRO A 36 -7.94 -4.59 3.02
C PRO A 36 -7.67 -3.80 4.31
N VAL A 37 -6.48 -3.20 4.44
CA VAL A 37 -6.07 -2.42 5.60
C VAL A 37 -5.43 -1.10 5.19
N PRO A 38 -5.49 -0.05 6.03
CA PRO A 38 -4.85 1.22 5.75
C PRO A 38 -3.33 1.07 5.59
N VAL A 39 -2.85 1.36 4.39
CA VAL A 39 -1.43 1.41 4.04
C VAL A 39 -1.07 2.81 3.53
N THR A 40 0.19 3.20 3.73
CA THR A 40 0.70 4.47 3.24
C THR A 40 2.17 4.36 2.85
N THR A 41 2.64 5.35 2.10
CA THR A 41 4.05 5.50 1.75
C THR A 41 4.74 6.47 2.68
N LYS A 42 6.07 6.40 2.78
CA LYS A 42 6.86 7.39 3.54
C LYS A 42 6.61 8.83 3.05
N THR A 43 6.48 9.01 1.73
CA THR A 43 6.25 10.33 1.13
C THR A 43 4.89 10.90 1.52
N ALA A 44 3.83 10.09 1.45
CA ALA A 44 2.49 10.50 1.88
C ALA A 44 2.41 10.72 3.40
N ALA A 45 3.16 9.96 4.20
CA ALA A 45 3.21 10.15 5.64
C ALA A 45 3.86 11.50 6.04
N LYS A 46 4.88 11.97 5.30
CA LYS A 46 5.53 13.26 5.56
C LYS A 46 4.58 14.44 5.46
N THR A 47 3.62 14.43 4.54
CA THR A 47 2.62 15.51 4.42
C THR A 47 1.71 15.58 5.65
N LYS A 48 1.54 14.45 6.36
CA LYS A 48 0.81 14.33 7.62
C LYS A 48 1.68 14.58 8.87
N ARG A 49 2.96 14.99 8.71
CA ARG A 49 3.97 15.07 9.79
C ARG A 49 4.11 13.77 10.56
N TRP A 50 4.11 12.65 9.84
CA TRP A 50 4.32 11.33 10.41
C TRP A 50 5.68 10.76 10.02
N VAL A 51 6.30 10.06 10.95
CA VAL A 51 7.57 9.37 10.77
C VAL A 51 7.39 7.87 10.97
N LEU A 52 8.09 7.08 10.15
CA LEU A 52 8.04 5.64 10.26
C LEU A 52 8.71 5.19 11.57
N LYS A 53 8.08 4.30 12.32
CA LYS A 53 8.66 3.71 13.53
C LYS A 53 9.91 2.90 13.16
N ARG A 54 10.91 2.89 14.05
CA ARG A 54 12.12 2.08 13.86
C ARG A 54 11.72 0.60 13.77
N GLY A 55 12.28 -0.11 12.81
CA GLY A 55 12.02 -1.55 12.60
C GLY A 55 10.69 -1.87 11.91
N ALA A 56 9.95 -0.87 11.42
CA ALA A 56 8.74 -1.13 10.63
C ALA A 56 9.07 -1.93 9.36
N LYS A 57 8.39 -3.06 9.19
CA LYS A 57 8.50 -3.90 8.00
C LYS A 57 7.71 -3.30 6.84
N ARG A 58 8.28 -3.38 5.64
CA ARG A 58 7.55 -3.14 4.39
C ARG A 58 6.52 -4.24 4.21
N VAL A 59 5.31 -3.89 3.78
CA VAL A 59 4.23 -4.86 3.50
C VAL A 59 4.02 -5.09 2.01
N GLY A 60 4.54 -4.20 1.17
CA GLY A 60 4.46 -4.36 -0.27
C GLY A 60 4.99 -3.16 -1.02
N THR A 61 4.77 -3.15 -2.32
CA THR A 61 5.12 -2.03 -3.20
C THR A 61 3.90 -1.56 -3.98
N TRP A 62 3.88 -0.26 -4.23
CA TRP A 62 2.88 0.45 -5.01
C TRP A 62 3.53 1.03 -6.25
N THR A 63 2.87 0.90 -7.40
CA THR A 63 3.31 1.50 -8.66
C THR A 63 2.22 2.39 -9.27
N PHE A 64 2.62 3.53 -9.81
CA PHE A 64 1.71 4.44 -10.49
C PHE A 64 2.34 5.03 -11.74
N GLN A 65 1.50 5.37 -12.71
CA GLN A 65 1.92 6.00 -13.95
C GLN A 65 1.93 7.52 -13.77
N ILE A 66 3.02 8.17 -14.21
CA ILE A 66 3.14 9.63 -14.17
C ILE A 66 2.47 10.19 -15.43
N ALA A 67 1.69 11.26 -15.29
CA ALA A 67 0.95 11.86 -16.40
C ALA A 67 1.85 12.31 -17.56
N THR A 68 3.08 12.74 -17.27
CA THR A 68 4.08 13.20 -18.26
C THR A 68 4.88 12.06 -18.90
N GLY A 69 4.51 10.80 -18.63
CA GLY A 69 5.26 9.61 -19.04
C GLY A 69 6.17 9.08 -17.93
N GLY A 70 6.30 7.75 -17.88
CA GLY A 70 7.09 7.04 -16.89
C GLY A 70 6.26 6.31 -15.82
N LYS A 71 6.95 5.46 -15.05
CA LYS A 71 6.38 4.72 -13.91
C LYS A 71 7.14 5.08 -12.65
N ALA A 72 6.42 5.45 -11.62
CA ALA A 72 6.95 5.62 -10.28
C ALA A 72 6.57 4.43 -9.40
N HIS A 73 7.35 4.20 -8.36
CA HIS A 73 7.10 3.18 -7.36
C HIS A 73 7.28 3.76 -5.94
N GLY A 74 6.64 3.13 -4.97
CA GLY A 74 6.77 3.47 -3.56
C GLY A 74 6.59 2.24 -2.68
N ASP A 75 7.34 2.18 -1.59
CA ASP A 75 7.14 1.15 -0.57
C ASP A 75 5.89 1.45 0.25
N LEU A 76 5.08 0.40 0.47
CA LEU A 76 3.92 0.43 1.35
C LEU A 76 4.27 -0.08 2.75
N TYR A 77 3.75 0.63 3.74
CA TYR A 77 3.82 0.27 5.14
C TYR A 77 2.41 0.42 5.75
N LEU A 78 2.10 -0.33 6.80
CA LEU A 78 0.87 -0.13 7.56
C LEU A 78 0.84 1.29 8.15
N GLU A 79 -0.31 1.97 8.12
CA GLU A 79 -0.40 3.30 8.76
C GLU A 79 -0.07 3.25 10.26
N THR A 80 -0.39 2.13 10.93
CA THR A 80 -0.07 1.88 12.34
C THR A 80 1.44 1.81 12.62
N SER A 81 2.27 1.60 11.59
CA SER A 81 3.72 1.61 11.67
C SER A 81 4.32 3.03 11.68
N PHE A 82 3.49 4.07 11.56
CA PHE A 82 3.91 5.46 11.67
C PHE A 82 3.54 6.04 13.04
N LYS A 83 4.23 7.11 13.43
CA LYS A 83 3.92 7.94 14.59
C LYS A 83 3.96 9.40 14.19
N ARG A 84 3.25 10.27 14.91
CA ARG A 84 3.42 11.72 14.75
C ARG A 84 4.87 12.09 15.05
N GLU A 85 5.43 12.94 14.20
CA GLU A 85 6.70 13.58 14.46
C GLU A 85 6.53 14.48 15.69
N ALA A 86 7.40 14.29 16.69
CA ALA A 86 7.44 15.19 17.84
C ALA A 86 8.01 16.51 17.34
N VAL A 87 7.26 17.60 17.55
CA VAL A 87 7.67 18.98 17.25
C VAL A 87 8.66 19.44 18.31
#